data_AF-A0A6A1QDS3-F1
#
_entry.id   AF-A0A6A1QDS3-F1
#
_cell.length_a   1.000
_cell.length_b   1.000
_cell.length_c   1.000
_cell.angle_alpha   90.00
_cell.angle_beta   90.00
_cell.angle_gamma   90.00
#
_symmetry.space_group_name_H-M   'P 1'
#
loop_
_entity.id
_entity.type
_entity.pdbx_description
1 polymer ?
#
loop_
_entity_poly.entity_id
_entity_poly.type
_entity_poly.pdbx_seq_one_letter_code
_entity_poly.pdbx_strand_id
1 'polypeptide(L)' 'MPFCDSGICPDIIMNPHGFPSRMTVGKLIELLAGKAGVLDGRFHYGTAFGGSKVKDVCEDLVRHGYNYLGKDYVTSGIT' A
#
# COMPACT_ATOMS: atom_id res chain seq x y z
N MET A 1 -15.51 2.08 -11.33
CA MET A 1 -14.28 1.86 -10.55
C MET A 1 -14.29 0.44 -10.03
N PRO A 2 -13.14 -0.26 -9.93
CA PRO A 2 -13.08 -1.53 -9.22
C PRO A 2 -13.32 -1.30 -7.73
N PHE A 3 -13.79 -2.33 -7.03
CA PHE A 3 -14.07 -2.28 -5.59
C PHE A 3 -13.58 -3.56 -4.91
N CYS A 4 -13.29 -3.52 -3.62
CA CYS A 4 -12.97 -4.73 -2.85
C CYS A 4 -14.12 -5.17 -1.95
N ASP A 5 -14.01 -6.37 -1.39
CA ASP A 5 -15.03 -6.97 -0.52
C ASP A 5 -15.23 -6.22 0.80
N SER A 6 -14.24 -5.42 1.22
CA SER A 6 -14.37 -4.52 2.38
C SER A 6 -15.00 -3.16 2.03
N GLY A 7 -15.50 -2.99 0.80
CA GLY A 7 -16.19 -1.78 0.34
C GLY A 7 -15.29 -0.62 -0.05
N ILE A 8 -13.97 -0.83 -0.13
CA ILE A 8 -13.03 0.22 -0.57
C ILE A 8 -13.11 0.35 -2.09
N CYS A 9 -13.33 1.58 -2.56
CA CYS A 9 -13.20 1.97 -3.94
C CYS A 9 -11.99 2.91 -4.07
N PRO A 10 -11.06 2.70 -5.01
CA PRO A 10 -9.95 3.62 -5.20
C PRO A 10 -10.44 5.01 -5.61
N ASP A 11 -9.82 6.06 -5.10
CA ASP A 11 -10.06 7.43 -5.55
C ASP A 11 -9.29 7.75 -6.84
N ILE A 12 -8.06 7.23 -6.95
CA ILE A 12 -7.14 7.46 -8.06
C ILE A 12 -6.49 6.13 -8.47
N ILE A 13 -6.47 5.84 -9.78
CA ILE A 13 -5.76 4.68 -10.34
C ILE A 13 -4.58 5.19 -11.17
N MET A 14 -3.38 4.80 -10.78
CA MET A 14 -2.15 5.14 -11.50
C MET A 14 -1.77 4.04 -12.51
N ASN A 15 -1.27 4.44 -13.68
CA ASN A 15 -0.77 3.49 -14.67
C ASN A 15 0.50 2.77 -14.14
N PRO A 16 0.52 1.42 -14.08
CA PRO A 16 1.67 0.66 -13.56
C PRO A 16 2.97 0.92 -14.33
N HIS A 17 2.91 1.27 -15.62
CA HIS A 17 4.11 1.56 -16.42
C HIS A 17 4.90 2.79 -15.93
N GLY A 18 4.29 3.63 -15.10
CA GLY A 18 4.93 4.82 -14.53
C GLY A 18 5.94 4.54 -13.42
N PHE A 19 5.99 3.33 -12.86
CA PHE A 19 6.87 2.97 -11.74
C PHE A 19 8.22 2.40 -12.19
N PRO A 20 8.31 1.35 -13.04
CA PRO A 20 9.60 0.78 -13.42
C PRO A 20 10.46 1.76 -14.23
N SER A 21 9.82 2.54 -15.11
CA SER A 21 10.49 3.50 -16.00
C SER A 21 11.17 4.66 -15.27
N ARG A 22 10.64 5.05 -14.10
CA ARG A 22 11.16 6.17 -13.30
C ARG A 22 11.92 5.73 -12.04
N MET A 23 11.95 4.43 -11.76
CA MET A 23 12.64 3.84 -10.62
C MET A 23 12.24 4.45 -9.26
N THR A 24 10.96 4.84 -9.12
CA THR A 24 10.43 5.54 -7.94
C THR A 24 9.97 4.58 -6.83
N VAL A 25 10.88 3.76 -6.30
CA VAL A 25 10.57 2.76 -5.26
C VAL A 25 9.97 3.37 -3.98
N GLY A 26 10.36 4.61 -3.64
CA GLY A 26 9.85 5.30 -2.45
C GLY A 26 8.33 5.47 -2.46
N LYS A 27 7.72 5.65 -3.65
CA LYS A 27 6.26 5.74 -3.79
C LYS A 27 5.58 4.42 -3.40
N LEU A 28 6.17 3.28 -3.76
CA LEU A 28 5.63 1.96 -3.39
C LEU A 28 5.76 1.72 -1.88
N ILE A 29 6.87 2.14 -1.28
CA ILE A 29 7.09 2.05 0.17
C ILE A 29 6.10 2.93 0.93
N GLU A 30 5.83 4.15 0.44
CA GLU A 30 4.84 5.07 1.02
C GLU A 30 3.43 4.46 1.03
N LEU A 31 3.00 3.82 -0.06
CA LEU A 31 1.69 3.15 -0.14
C LEU A 31 1.55 2.01 0.87
N LEU A 32 2.61 1.19 1.04
CA LEU A 32 2.65 0.13 2.05
C LEU A 32 2.55 0.70 3.47
N ALA A 33 3.38 1.69 3.79
CA ALA A 33 3.43 2.32 5.11
C ALA A 33 2.14 3.07 5.44
N GLY A 34 1.52 3.72 4.45
CA GLY A 34 0.23 4.39 4.63
C GLY A 34 -0.87 3.39 5.01
N LYS A 35 -0.95 2.26 4.31
CA LYS A 35 -1.92 1.21 4.63
C LYS A 35 -1.68 0.59 6.00
N ALA A 36 -0.44 0.21 6.31
CA ALA A 36 -0.08 -0.34 7.62
C ALA A 36 -0.36 0.65 8.75
N GLY A 37 -0.03 1.93 8.57
CA GLY A 37 -0.23 2.97 9.58
C GLY A 37 -1.70 3.23 9.92
N VAL A 38 -2.60 3.14 8.93
CA VAL A 38 -4.05 3.23 9.16
C VAL A 38 -4.56 2.04 9.98
N LEU A 39 -4.03 0.84 9.73
CA LEU A 39 -4.43 -0.38 10.45
C LEU A 39 -3.91 -0.39 11.89
N ASP A 40 -2.64 -0.01 12.09
CA ASP A 40 -2.01 0.08 13.41
C ASP A 40 -2.51 1.29 14.23
N GLY A 41 -3.14 2.28 13.60
CA GLY A 41 -3.50 3.55 14.24
C GLY A 41 -2.29 4.40 14.64
N ARG A 42 -1.14 4.22 13.96
CA ARG A 42 0.11 4.97 14.23
C ARG A 42 0.75 5.46 12.94
N PHE A 43 1.48 6.57 13.04
CA PHE A 43 2.27 7.06 11.93
C PHE A 43 3.58 6.28 11.79
N HIS A 44 3.85 5.79 10.59
CA HIS A 44 5.21 5.38 10.21
C HIS A 44 6.04 6.60 9.83
N TYR A 45 7.35 6.54 10.08
CA TYR A 45 8.25 7.66 9.83
C TYR A 45 8.95 7.49 8.49
N GLY A 46 8.84 8.50 7.61
CA GLY A 46 9.52 8.57 6.31
C GLY A 46 10.84 9.35 6.33
N THR A 47 11.43 9.60 7.51
CA THR A 47 12.64 10.42 7.66
C THR A 47 13.80 9.83 6.86
N ALA A 48 14.51 10.69 6.11
CA ALA A 48 15.67 10.27 5.33
C ALA A 48 16.70 9.58 6.24
N PHE A 49 17.17 8.40 5.81
CA PHE A 49 18.16 7.57 6.52
C PHE A 49 17.77 7.06 7.93
N GLY A 50 16.55 7.32 8.40
CA GLY A 50 16.08 6.94 9.75
C GLY A 50 14.60 6.56 9.82
N GLY A 51 13.96 6.27 8.69
CA GLY A 51 12.56 5.91 8.63
C GLY A 51 12.25 4.48 9.05
N SER A 52 10.96 4.17 9.14
CA SER A 52 10.45 2.81 9.35
C SER A 52 10.95 1.88 8.25
N LYS A 53 11.41 0.68 8.63
CA LYS A 53 11.91 -0.29 7.66
C LYS A 53 10.74 -0.94 6.93
N VAL A 54 10.91 -1.17 5.62
CA VAL A 54 9.89 -1.82 4.78
C VAL A 54 9.50 -3.19 5.35
N LYS A 55 10.47 -3.93 5.90
CA LYS A 55 10.22 -5.24 6.50
C LYS A 55 9.21 -5.16 7.65
N ASP A 56 9.39 -4.19 8.55
CA ASP A 56 8.53 -4.02 9.73
C ASP A 56 7.10 -3.66 9.28
N VAL A 57 6.98 -2.76 8.29
CA VAL A 57 5.69 -2.38 7.66
C VAL A 57 5.00 -3.60 7.02
N CYS A 58 5.75 -4.45 6.32
CA CYS A 58 5.21 -5.68 5.73
C CYS A 58 4.69 -6.65 6.81
N GLU A 59 5.40 -6.77 7.94
CA GLU A 59 4.96 -7.60 9.08
C GLU A 59 3.69 -7.05 9.72
N ASP A 60 3.56 -5.72 9.85
CA ASP A 60 2.36 -5.08 10.39
C ASP A 60 1.13 -5.36 9.51
N LEU A 61 1.27 -5.34 8.17
CA LEU A 61 0.20 -5.74 7.24
C LEU A 61 -0.23 -7.19 7.44
N VAL A 62 0.73 -8.10 7.58
CA VAL A 62 0.46 -9.54 7.78
C VAL A 62 -0.28 -9.78 9.09
N ARG A 63 0.06 -9.07 10.17
CA ARG A 63 -0.65 -9.17 11.46
C ARG A 63 -2.13 -8.78 11.35
N HIS A 64 -2.47 -7.88 10.44
CA HIS A 64 -3.84 -7.47 10.14
C HIS A 64 -4.55 -8.35 9.09
N GLY A 65 -3.93 -9.46 8.67
CA GLY A 65 -4.50 -10.37 7.68
C GLY A 65 -4.39 -9.88 6.23
N TYR A 66 -3.59 -8.85 5.96
CA TYR A 66 -3.34 -8.36 4.61
C TYR A 66 -2.11 -9.00 3.97
N ASN A 67 -2.04 -8.93 2.63
CA ASN A 67 -0.88 -9.38 1.90
C ASN A 67 0.35 -8.51 2.23
N TYR A 68 1.50 -9.14 2.49
CA TYR A 68 2.74 -8.44 2.82
C TYR A 68 3.25 -7.49 1.72
N LEU A 69 2.85 -7.68 0.47
CA LEU A 69 3.13 -6.78 -0.66
C LEU A 69 2.09 -5.66 -0.82
N GLY A 70 1.11 -5.56 0.09
CA GLY A 70 0.06 -4.54 0.05
C GLY A 70 -0.97 -4.73 -1.07
N LYS A 71 -0.96 -5.88 -1.76
CA LYS A 71 -1.91 -6.21 -2.83
C LYS A 71 -3.25 -6.64 -2.27
N ASP A 72 -4.33 -6.18 -2.88
CA ASP A 72 -5.69 -6.59 -2.57
C ASP A 72 -6.35 -7.22 -3.79
N TYR A 73 -7.34 -8.09 -3.53
CA TYR A 73 -8.29 -8.50 -4.55
C TYR A 73 -9.31 -7.39 -4.75
N VAL A 74 -9.54 -7.05 -6.02
CA VAL A 74 -10.55 -6.09 -6.42
C VAL A 74 -11.39 -6.70 -7.54
N THR A 75 -12.69 -6.48 -7.46
CA THR A 75 -13.69 -6.91 -8.43
C THR A 75 -13.94 -5.79 -9.43
N SER A 76 -14.12 -6.15 -10.70
CA SER A 76 -14.47 -5.19 -11.73
C SER A 76 -15.85 -4.61 -11.44
N GLY A 77 -15.97 -3.28 -11.54
CA GLY A 77 -17.26 -2.59 -11.38
C GLY A 77 -18.16 -2.66 -12.63
N ILE A 78 -17.72 -3.31 -13.71
CA ILE A 78 -18.46 -3.41 -14.98
C ILE A 78 -19.07 -4.80 -15.16
N THR A 79 -18.32 -5.85 -14.80
CA THR A 79 -18.63 -7.27 -15.00
C THR A 79 -18.20 -8.02 -13.77
#